data_AF-A0A968HD14-F1
#
_entry.id   AF-A0A968HD14-F1
#
_cell.length_a   1.000
_cell.length_b   1.000
_cell.length_c   1.000
_cell.angle_alpha   90.00
_cell.angle_beta   90.00
_cell.angle_gamma   90.00
#
_symmetry.space_group_name_H-M   'P 1'
#
loop_
_entity.id
_entity.type
_entity.pdbx_description
1 polymer ?
#
loop_
_entity_poly.entity_id
_entity_poly.type
_entity_poly.pdbx_seq_one_letter_code
_entity_poly.pdbx_strand_id
1 'polypeptide(L)'
;MPKAIKKKVSKKETDAEIEVQDRIQDIKKVFEKKQKTLAAYGLITLSAVIVIGGIALYRFNANEKAQQLEYEAYKAYYNLYQKTPLAGQEKARKALELYQQAYAKRKSPRVLLSIADVYTELGQDDEALKTLEAFSKKHARDEALLTLALQKMAGIQMKKGNTAEALKTLDRIAAVPGDMLKDVVLVEKAKLLEKEGKKDEATALYKELSEKYPSSPYNAEAKGKIGEKKEG
;
A
#
# COMPACT_ATOMS: atom_id res chain seq x y z
N MET A 1 -90.38 34.39 10.73
CA MET A 1 -89.59 33.75 9.65
C MET A 1 -88.12 34.14 9.83
N PRO A 2 -87.17 33.20 9.97
CA PRO A 2 -85.75 33.55 10.15
C PRO A 2 -85.06 33.87 8.81
N LYS A 3 -84.14 34.84 8.83
CA LYS A 3 -83.41 35.38 7.66
C LYS A 3 -82.31 34.43 7.19
N ALA A 4 -82.17 34.26 5.88
CA ALA A 4 -81.11 33.47 5.25
C ALA A 4 -79.73 34.12 5.40
N ILE A 5 -78.76 33.40 5.96
CA ILE A 5 -77.36 33.80 6.08
C ILE A 5 -76.66 33.44 4.77
N LYS A 6 -76.23 34.45 3.99
CA LYS A 6 -75.37 34.24 2.82
C LYS A 6 -73.96 33.84 3.27
N LYS A 7 -73.56 32.62 2.95
CA LYS A 7 -72.21 32.06 3.19
C LYS A 7 -71.18 32.87 2.38
N LYS A 8 -70.31 33.62 3.06
CA LYS A 8 -69.18 34.33 2.44
C LYS A 8 -68.07 33.32 2.18
N VAL A 9 -68.14 32.63 1.05
CA VAL A 9 -67.09 31.69 0.63
C VAL A 9 -65.84 32.47 0.24
N SER A 10 -64.73 32.08 0.89
CA SER A 10 -63.36 31.99 0.38
C SER A 10 -62.90 33.04 -0.64
N LYS A 11 -62.07 33.99 -0.18
CA LYS A 11 -61.19 34.79 -1.04
C LYS A 11 -59.72 34.44 -0.82
N LYS A 12 -59.37 34.04 0.41
CA LYS A 12 -58.00 33.74 0.85
C LYS A 12 -57.50 32.33 0.47
N GLU A 13 -58.39 31.33 0.38
CA GLU A 13 -58.01 30.01 -0.15
C GLU A 13 -57.93 30.06 -1.67
N THR A 14 -58.77 30.86 -2.33
CA THR A 14 -58.70 31.11 -3.77
C THR A 14 -57.38 31.78 -4.17
N ASP A 15 -56.91 32.77 -3.41
CA ASP A 15 -55.61 33.42 -3.65
C ASP A 15 -54.42 32.44 -3.47
N ALA A 16 -54.49 31.53 -2.48
CA ALA A 16 -53.47 30.51 -2.26
C ALA A 16 -53.48 29.42 -3.33
N GLU A 17 -54.67 29.00 -3.80
CA GLU A 17 -54.82 28.07 -4.92
C GLU A 17 -54.30 28.68 -6.22
N ILE A 18 -54.56 29.97 -6.47
CA ILE A 18 -54.04 30.70 -7.63
C ILE A 18 -52.51 30.80 -7.56
N GLU A 19 -51.93 31.12 -6.39
CA GLU A 19 -50.46 31.18 -6.24
C GLU A 19 -49.81 29.79 -6.45
N VAL A 20 -50.42 28.73 -5.94
CA VAL A 20 -49.95 27.35 -6.16
C VAL A 20 -50.05 26.98 -7.64
N GLN A 21 -51.15 27.34 -8.32
CA GLN A 21 -51.31 27.11 -9.75
C GLN A 21 -50.28 27.88 -10.59
N ASP A 22 -50.02 29.14 -10.26
CA ASP A 22 -49.01 29.96 -10.94
C ASP A 22 -47.59 29.39 -10.74
N ARG A 23 -47.25 28.95 -9.53
CA ARG A 23 -45.97 28.27 -9.27
C ARG A 23 -45.84 26.96 -10.05
N ILE A 24 -46.92 26.18 -10.16
CA ILE A 24 -46.94 24.95 -10.97
C ILE A 24 -46.77 25.29 -12.46
N GLN A 25 -47.39 26.36 -12.95
CA GLN A 25 -47.24 26.81 -14.33
C GLN A 25 -45.82 27.31 -14.61
N ASP A 26 -45.20 28.03 -13.68
CA ASP A 26 -43.82 28.51 -13.82
C ASP A 26 -42.82 27.36 -13.83
N ILE A 27 -43.03 26.34 -12.98
CA ILE A 27 -42.25 25.09 -13.02
C ILE A 27 -42.41 24.39 -14.36
N LYS A 28 -43.65 24.28 -14.89
CA LYS A 28 -43.90 23.72 -16.22
C LYS A 28 -43.19 24.51 -17.32
N LYS A 29 -43.26 25.84 -17.30
CA LYS A 29 -42.59 26.72 -18.28
C LYS A 29 -41.08 26.58 -18.22
N VAL A 30 -40.49 26.47 -17.03
CA VAL A 30 -39.04 26.21 -16.88
C VAL A 30 -38.67 24.84 -17.43
N PHE A 31 -39.50 23.82 -17.16
CA PHE A 31 -39.29 22.46 -17.65
C PHE A 31 -39.41 22.41 -19.18
N GLU A 32 -40.41 23.03 -19.79
CA GLU A 32 -40.58 23.12 -21.25
C GLU A 32 -39.45 23.94 -21.91
N LYS A 33 -39.09 25.10 -21.33
CA LYS A 33 -38.04 25.98 -21.87
C LYS A 33 -36.64 25.38 -21.76
N LYS A 34 -36.38 24.56 -20.72
CA LYS A 34 -35.07 23.91 -20.48
C LYS A 34 -35.10 22.39 -20.65
N GLN A 35 -36.14 21.81 -21.25
CA GLN A 35 -36.34 20.36 -21.34
C GLN A 35 -35.16 19.64 -21.97
N LYS A 36 -34.62 20.19 -23.06
CA LYS A 36 -33.45 19.66 -23.77
C LYS A 36 -32.18 19.70 -22.91
N THR A 37 -31.99 20.77 -22.13
CA THR A 37 -30.84 20.93 -21.23
C THR A 37 -30.94 20.00 -20.03
N LEU A 38 -32.14 19.86 -19.43
CA LEU A 38 -32.40 18.91 -18.35
C LEU A 38 -32.25 17.46 -18.82
N ALA A 39 -32.74 17.13 -20.01
CA ALA A 39 -32.53 15.82 -20.64
C ALA A 39 -31.05 15.56 -20.91
N ALA A 40 -30.30 16.55 -21.40
CA ALA A 40 -28.84 16.43 -21.60
C ALA A 40 -28.10 16.18 -20.27
N TYR A 41 -28.43 16.90 -19.19
CA TYR A 41 -27.86 16.65 -17.88
C TYR A 41 -28.24 15.25 -17.34
N GLY A 42 -29.49 14.82 -17.52
CA GLY A 42 -29.94 13.48 -17.15
C GLY A 42 -29.19 12.37 -17.90
N LEU A 43 -28.90 12.56 -19.19
CA LEU A 43 -28.10 11.63 -19.98
C LEU A 43 -26.63 11.61 -19.53
N ILE A 44 -26.05 12.77 -19.20
CA ILE A 44 -24.69 12.87 -18.67
C ILE A 44 -24.58 12.17 -17.32
N THR A 45 -25.52 12.41 -16.40
CA THR A 45 -25.51 11.77 -15.07
C THR A 45 -25.73 10.27 -15.18
N LEU A 46 -26.66 9.81 -16.02
CA LEU A 46 -26.87 8.38 -16.27
C LEU A 46 -25.62 7.72 -16.86
N SER A 47 -24.97 8.35 -17.84
CA SER A 47 -23.73 7.86 -18.44
C SER A 47 -22.61 7.79 -17.40
N ALA A 48 -22.48 8.81 -16.55
CA ALA A 48 -21.51 8.81 -15.45
C ALA A 48 -21.77 7.67 -14.45
N VAL A 49 -23.04 7.41 -14.09
CA VAL A 49 -23.42 6.31 -13.19
C VAL A 49 -23.07 4.95 -13.81
N ILE A 50 -23.35 4.75 -15.09
CA ILE A 50 -23.01 3.49 -15.80
C ILE A 50 -21.50 3.29 -15.84
N VAL A 51 -20.73 4.33 -16.16
CA VAL A 51 -19.25 4.26 -16.19
C VAL A 51 -18.69 3.98 -14.81
N ILE A 52 -19.13 4.69 -13.77
CA ILE A 52 -18.68 4.49 -12.39
C ILE A 52 -19.07 3.08 -11.92
N GLY A 53 -20.31 2.65 -12.16
CA GLY A 53 -20.79 1.30 -11.82
C GLY A 53 -19.98 0.21 -12.53
N GLY A 54 -19.70 0.37 -13.82
CA GLY A 54 -18.86 -0.55 -14.59
C GLY A 54 -17.43 -0.63 -14.05
N ILE A 55 -16.81 0.52 -13.71
CA ILE A 55 -15.49 0.57 -13.08
C ILE A 55 -15.52 -0.11 -11.70
N ALA A 56 -16.55 0.14 -10.88
CA ALA A 56 -16.69 -0.44 -9.56
C ALA A 56 -16.83 -1.98 -9.63
N LEU A 57 -17.69 -2.48 -10.52
CA LEU A 57 -17.87 -3.92 -10.75
C LEU A 57 -16.59 -4.58 -11.27
N TYR A 58 -15.90 -3.94 -12.22
CA TYR A 58 -14.62 -4.43 -12.72
C TYR A 58 -13.58 -4.51 -11.59
N ARG A 59 -13.45 -3.46 -10.78
CA ARG A 59 -12.52 -3.42 -9.64
C ARG A 59 -12.87 -4.46 -8.58
N PHE A 60 -14.15 -4.67 -8.30
CA PHE A 60 -14.62 -5.68 -7.35
C PHE A 60 -14.22 -7.08 -7.82
N ASN A 61 -14.55 -7.44 -9.06
CA ASN A 61 -14.21 -8.74 -9.63
C ASN A 61 -12.69 -8.95 -9.80
N ALA A 62 -11.95 -7.91 -10.18
CA ALA A 62 -10.49 -7.96 -10.23
C ALA A 62 -9.87 -8.16 -8.84
N ASN A 63 -10.48 -7.54 -7.81
CA ASN A 63 -10.03 -7.68 -6.43
C ASN A 63 -10.24 -9.09 -5.87
N GLU A 64 -11.43 -9.68 -6.05
CA GLU A 64 -11.70 -11.05 -5.58
C GLU A 64 -10.75 -12.05 -6.24
N LYS A 65 -10.57 -11.96 -7.57
CA LYS A 65 -9.64 -12.84 -8.29
C LYS A 65 -8.20 -12.66 -7.84
N ALA A 66 -7.76 -11.41 -7.59
CA ALA A 66 -6.42 -11.16 -7.08
C ALA A 66 -6.21 -11.77 -5.69
N GLN A 67 -7.20 -11.67 -4.80
CA GLN A 67 -7.14 -12.25 -3.46
C GLN A 67 -7.12 -13.78 -3.47
N GLN A 68 -7.90 -14.40 -4.36
CA GLN A 68 -7.87 -15.86 -4.54
C GLN A 68 -6.49 -16.32 -5.01
N LEU A 69 -5.93 -15.67 -6.04
CA LEU A 69 -4.59 -15.98 -6.55
C LEU A 69 -3.50 -15.75 -5.49
N GLU A 70 -3.58 -14.66 -4.73
CA GLU A 70 -2.65 -14.36 -3.64
C GLU A 70 -2.72 -15.44 -2.54
N TYR A 71 -3.93 -15.89 -2.19
CA TYR A 71 -4.11 -16.97 -1.21
C TYR A 71 -3.60 -18.31 -1.72
N GLU A 72 -3.81 -18.64 -3.00
CA GLU A 72 -3.25 -19.84 -3.62
C GLU A 72 -1.72 -19.79 -3.69
N ALA A 73 -1.15 -18.64 -4.02
CA ALA A 73 0.29 -18.41 -4.01
C ALA A 73 0.86 -18.63 -2.61
N TYR A 74 0.21 -18.08 -1.58
CA TYR A 74 0.58 -18.27 -0.18
C TYR A 74 0.54 -19.75 0.23
N LYS A 75 -0.53 -20.47 -0.11
CA LYS A 75 -0.63 -21.92 0.17
C LYS A 75 0.45 -22.72 -0.57
N ALA A 76 0.75 -22.37 -1.82
CA ALA A 76 1.82 -23.01 -2.57
C ALA A 76 3.18 -22.77 -1.92
N TYR A 77 3.46 -21.52 -1.54
CA TYR A 77 4.73 -21.10 -0.96
C TYR A 77 5.04 -21.77 0.38
N TYR A 78 4.04 -21.89 1.26
CA TYR A 78 4.15 -22.48 2.60
C TYR A 78 3.72 -23.96 2.66
N ASN A 79 3.45 -24.60 1.52
CA ASN A 79 2.93 -25.99 1.45
C ASN A 79 1.69 -26.24 2.32
N LEU A 80 0.82 -25.25 2.47
CA LEU A 80 -0.38 -25.38 3.29
C LEU A 80 -1.46 -26.18 2.56
N TYR A 81 -2.08 -27.11 3.29
CA TYR A 81 -3.21 -27.93 2.84
C TYR A 81 -2.94 -28.81 1.61
N GLN A 82 -1.68 -29.14 1.33
CA GLN A 82 -1.31 -30.04 0.23
C GLN A 82 -1.19 -31.49 0.72
N LYS A 83 -1.84 -32.42 0.01
CA LYS A 83 -1.68 -33.86 0.25
C LYS A 83 -0.27 -34.36 -0.07
N THR A 84 0.39 -33.73 -1.04
CA THR A 84 1.77 -34.01 -1.44
C THR A 84 2.51 -32.67 -1.49
N PRO A 85 3.41 -32.38 -0.55
CA PRO A 85 4.15 -31.13 -0.52
C PRO A 85 5.04 -30.97 -1.76
N LEU A 86 5.04 -29.77 -2.35
CA LEU A 86 5.99 -29.40 -3.39
C LEU A 86 7.37 -29.16 -2.76
N ALA A 87 8.43 -29.71 -3.37
CA ALA A 87 9.78 -29.64 -2.82
C ALA A 87 10.58 -28.44 -3.37
N GLY A 88 11.40 -27.83 -2.50
CA GLY A 88 12.44 -26.87 -2.89
C GLY A 88 11.97 -25.74 -3.81
N GLN A 89 12.60 -25.62 -4.98
CA GLN A 89 12.31 -24.55 -5.94
C GLN A 89 10.96 -24.69 -6.64
N GLU A 90 10.35 -25.88 -6.66
CA GLU A 90 9.09 -26.10 -7.40
C GLU A 90 7.92 -25.35 -6.75
N LYS A 91 7.81 -25.40 -5.42
CA LYS A 91 6.83 -24.60 -4.66
C LYS A 91 7.03 -23.09 -4.89
N ALA A 92 8.28 -22.64 -4.91
CA ALA A 92 8.63 -21.24 -5.07
C ALA A 92 8.30 -20.75 -6.49
N ARG A 93 8.57 -21.54 -7.54
CA ARG A 93 8.16 -21.22 -8.92
C ARG A 93 6.65 -21.10 -9.06
N LYS A 94 5.90 -22.06 -8.50
CA LYS A 94 4.43 -22.02 -8.53
C LYS A 94 3.89 -20.80 -7.77
N ALA A 95 4.44 -20.52 -6.60
CA ALA A 95 4.07 -19.33 -5.83
C ALA A 95 4.36 -18.04 -6.59
N LEU A 96 5.54 -17.94 -7.24
CA LEU A 96 5.93 -16.78 -8.04
C LEU A 96 4.92 -16.53 -9.16
N GLU A 97 4.57 -17.57 -9.92
CA GLU A 97 3.60 -17.48 -11.01
C GLU A 97 2.25 -16.94 -10.50
N LEU A 98 1.73 -17.52 -9.41
CA LEU A 98 0.45 -17.12 -8.83
C LEU A 98 0.48 -15.69 -8.27
N TYR A 99 1.55 -15.28 -7.59
CA TYR A 99 1.71 -13.91 -7.11
C TYR A 99 1.82 -12.91 -8.28
N GLN A 100 2.51 -13.25 -9.36
CA GLN A 100 2.58 -12.41 -10.56
C GLN A 100 1.21 -12.25 -11.22
N GLN A 101 0.43 -13.33 -11.31
CA GLN A 101 -0.95 -13.28 -11.79
C GLN A 101 -1.82 -12.40 -10.88
N ALA A 102 -1.73 -12.56 -9.56
CA ALA A 102 -2.43 -11.74 -8.58
C ALA A 102 -2.08 -10.25 -8.76
N TYR A 103 -0.78 -9.93 -8.89
CA TYR A 103 -0.29 -8.58 -9.11
C TYR A 103 -0.72 -7.98 -10.47
N ALA A 104 -0.89 -8.82 -11.50
CA ALA A 104 -1.43 -8.40 -12.78
C ALA A 104 -2.91 -8.02 -12.68
N LYS A 105 -3.71 -8.74 -11.88
CA LYS A 105 -5.12 -8.42 -11.61
C LYS A 105 -5.29 -7.19 -10.74
N ARG A 106 -4.50 -7.05 -9.68
CA ARG A 106 -4.51 -5.90 -8.78
C ARG A 106 -3.10 -5.57 -8.32
N LYS A 107 -2.65 -4.35 -8.61
CA LYS A 107 -1.37 -3.84 -8.12
C LYS A 107 -1.43 -3.71 -6.60
N SER A 108 -0.75 -4.62 -5.91
CA SER A 108 -0.66 -4.66 -4.44
C SER A 108 0.81 -4.52 -4.03
N PRO A 109 1.15 -3.52 -3.18
CA PRO A 109 2.50 -3.38 -2.65
C PRO A 109 2.95 -4.64 -1.91
N ARG A 110 2.06 -5.24 -1.11
CA ARG A 110 2.37 -6.45 -0.32
C ARG A 110 2.73 -7.63 -1.21
N VAL A 111 1.93 -7.87 -2.25
CA VAL A 111 2.22 -8.93 -3.24
C VAL A 111 3.56 -8.69 -3.93
N LEU A 112 3.91 -7.42 -4.22
CA LEU A 112 5.21 -7.11 -4.83
C LEU A 112 6.40 -7.44 -3.90
N LEU A 113 6.25 -7.27 -2.59
CA LEU A 113 7.23 -7.73 -1.61
C LEU A 113 7.31 -9.26 -1.56
N SER A 114 6.17 -9.96 -1.60
CA SER A 114 6.14 -11.42 -1.68
C SER A 114 6.82 -11.94 -2.95
N ILE A 115 6.63 -11.28 -4.10
CA ILE A 115 7.33 -11.62 -5.34
C ILE A 115 8.86 -11.50 -5.16
N ALA A 116 9.35 -10.43 -4.53
CA ALA A 116 10.78 -10.27 -4.27
C ALA A 116 11.34 -11.34 -3.32
N ASP A 117 10.57 -11.73 -2.29
CA ASP A 117 10.94 -12.80 -1.37
C ASP A 117 11.06 -14.14 -2.10
N VAL A 118 10.10 -14.45 -2.96
CA VAL A 118 10.11 -15.69 -3.75
C VAL A 118 11.26 -15.69 -4.76
N TYR A 119 11.57 -14.56 -5.40
CA TYR A 119 12.75 -14.45 -6.25
C TYR A 119 14.04 -14.76 -5.46
N THR A 120 14.16 -14.25 -4.25
CA THR A 120 15.32 -14.50 -3.38
C THR A 120 15.44 -15.98 -3.00
N GLU A 121 14.32 -16.66 -2.68
CA GLU A 121 14.31 -18.10 -2.41
C GLU A 121 14.68 -18.95 -3.64
N LEU A 122 14.35 -18.46 -4.84
CA LEU A 122 14.76 -19.08 -6.10
C LEU A 122 16.23 -18.79 -6.47
N GLY A 123 16.95 -18.00 -5.67
CA GLY A 123 18.30 -17.54 -5.98
C GLY A 123 18.37 -16.50 -7.10
N GLN A 124 17.22 -15.94 -7.50
CA GLN A 124 17.10 -14.91 -8.53
C GLN A 124 17.27 -13.52 -7.90
N ASP A 125 18.41 -13.33 -7.22
CA ASP A 125 18.68 -12.14 -6.40
C ASP A 125 18.62 -10.84 -7.22
N ASP A 126 19.00 -10.86 -8.51
CA ASP A 126 18.94 -9.66 -9.37
C ASP A 126 17.50 -9.25 -9.73
N GLU A 127 16.59 -10.21 -9.95
CA GLU A 127 15.17 -9.92 -10.17
C GLU A 127 14.50 -9.45 -8.87
N ALA A 128 14.92 -9.97 -7.72
CA ALA A 128 14.49 -9.48 -6.43
C ALA A 128 14.91 -8.01 -6.22
N LEU A 129 16.19 -7.67 -6.46
CA LEU A 129 16.70 -6.29 -6.35
C LEU A 129 15.98 -5.34 -7.30
N LYS A 130 15.77 -5.74 -8.56
CA LYS A 130 15.01 -4.95 -9.54
C LYS A 130 13.57 -4.69 -9.09
N THR A 131 12.92 -5.72 -8.53
CA THR A 131 11.56 -5.63 -7.98
C THR A 131 11.50 -4.67 -6.79
N LEU A 132 12.44 -4.76 -5.86
CA LEU A 132 12.52 -3.90 -4.66
C LEU A 132 12.88 -2.45 -5.01
N GLU A 133 13.75 -2.22 -5.98
CA GLU A 133 14.07 -0.87 -6.43
C GLU A 133 12.86 -0.21 -7.09
N ALA A 134 12.12 -0.94 -7.94
CA ALA A 134 10.85 -0.46 -8.51
C ALA A 134 9.79 -0.21 -7.42
N PHE A 135 9.72 -1.08 -6.41
CA PHE A 135 8.87 -0.88 -5.24
C PHE A 135 9.20 0.44 -4.54
N SER A 136 10.48 0.67 -4.22
CA SER A 136 10.93 1.82 -3.45
C SER A 136 10.61 3.16 -4.13
N LYS A 137 10.67 3.20 -5.47
CA LYS A 137 10.31 4.39 -6.27
C LYS A 137 8.81 4.66 -6.26
N LYS A 138 8.00 3.61 -6.37
CA LYS A 138 6.54 3.73 -6.50
C LYS A 138 5.82 3.90 -5.18
N HIS A 139 6.38 3.35 -4.10
CA HIS A 139 5.76 3.29 -2.78
C HIS A 139 6.55 4.08 -1.72
N ALA A 140 7.32 5.09 -2.14
CA ALA A 140 8.16 5.92 -1.26
C ALA A 140 7.40 6.64 -0.13
N ARG A 141 6.08 6.82 -0.25
CA ARG A 141 5.24 7.48 0.77
C ARG A 141 4.73 6.54 1.86
N ASP A 142 4.83 5.23 1.64
CA ASP A 142 4.48 4.24 2.66
C ASP A 142 5.77 3.89 3.42
N GLU A 143 6.06 4.65 4.48
CA GLU A 143 7.33 4.57 5.22
C GLU A 143 7.59 3.17 5.76
N ALA A 144 6.56 2.50 6.28
CA ALA A 144 6.69 1.15 6.82
C ALA A 144 7.02 0.13 5.73
N LEU A 145 6.29 0.13 4.60
CA LEU A 145 6.58 -0.80 3.53
C LEU A 145 7.88 -0.46 2.78
N LEU A 146 8.23 0.83 2.67
CA LEU A 146 9.50 1.28 2.12
C LEU A 146 10.66 0.74 2.96
N THR A 147 10.61 0.90 4.29
CA THR A 147 11.62 0.40 5.23
C THR A 147 11.78 -1.12 5.10
N LEU A 148 10.70 -1.88 5.00
CA LEU A 148 10.75 -3.33 4.77
C LEU A 148 11.38 -3.69 3.41
N ALA A 149 11.03 -2.97 2.35
CA ALA A 149 11.61 -3.20 1.02
C ALA A 149 13.12 -2.94 1.00
N LEU A 150 13.55 -1.83 1.62
CA LEU A 150 14.96 -1.47 1.73
C LEU A 150 15.74 -2.46 2.60
N GLN A 151 15.16 -2.95 3.70
CA GLN A 151 15.77 -3.99 4.54
C GLN A 151 16.05 -5.26 3.73
N LYS A 152 15.05 -5.74 2.96
CA LYS A 152 15.21 -6.91 2.09
C LYS A 152 16.31 -6.67 1.04
N MET A 153 16.33 -5.48 0.45
CA MET A 153 17.31 -5.11 -0.57
C MET A 153 18.74 -5.07 -0.01
N ALA A 154 18.93 -4.48 1.18
CA ALA A 154 20.21 -4.49 1.89
C ALA A 154 20.65 -5.92 2.22
N GLY A 155 19.73 -6.76 2.71
CA GLY A 155 20.01 -8.18 2.99
C GLY A 155 20.52 -8.95 1.77
N ILE A 156 19.90 -8.75 0.61
CA ILE A 156 20.34 -9.37 -0.65
C ILE A 156 21.73 -8.85 -1.05
N GLN A 157 21.97 -7.54 -0.97
CA GLN A 157 23.26 -6.92 -1.30
C GLN A 157 24.38 -7.45 -0.39
N MET A 158 24.12 -7.55 0.92
CA MET A 158 25.07 -8.12 1.89
C MET A 158 25.38 -9.59 1.60
N LYS A 159 24.36 -10.40 1.27
CA LYS A 159 24.53 -11.81 0.87
C LYS A 159 25.39 -11.95 -0.40
N LYS A 160 25.27 -11.01 -1.34
CA LYS A 160 26.10 -10.95 -2.56
C LYS A 160 27.51 -10.40 -2.34
N GLY A 161 27.83 -9.89 -1.15
CA GLY A 161 29.10 -9.23 -0.86
C GLY A 161 29.21 -7.81 -1.44
N ASN A 162 28.10 -7.24 -1.89
CA ASN A 162 28.03 -5.88 -2.43
C ASN A 162 27.95 -4.85 -1.29
N THR A 163 29.05 -4.73 -0.52
CA THR A 163 29.09 -3.92 0.71
C THR A 163 28.75 -2.45 0.48
N ALA A 164 29.27 -1.84 -0.59
CA ALA A 164 29.03 -0.43 -0.88
C ALA A 164 27.55 -0.14 -1.15
N GLU A 165 26.89 -1.02 -1.92
CA GLU A 165 25.46 -0.93 -2.21
C GLU A 165 24.63 -1.18 -0.94
N ALA A 166 25.01 -2.17 -0.12
CA ALA A 166 24.35 -2.46 1.15
C ALA A 166 24.39 -1.24 2.09
N LEU A 167 25.56 -0.61 2.26
CA LEU A 167 25.71 0.60 3.08
C LEU A 167 24.81 1.74 2.57
N LYS A 168 24.80 1.99 1.26
CA LYS A 168 23.90 2.99 0.65
C LYS A 168 22.43 2.68 0.91
N THR A 169 22.03 1.42 0.86
CA THR A 169 20.65 1.01 1.14
C THR A 169 20.30 1.16 2.62
N LEU A 170 21.22 0.82 3.52
CA LEU A 170 21.06 1.04 4.96
C LEU A 170 20.94 2.53 5.29
N ASP A 171 21.68 3.40 4.61
CA ASP A 171 21.53 4.86 4.73
C ASP A 171 20.14 5.33 4.28
N ARG A 172 19.58 4.72 3.22
CA ARG A 172 18.20 5.00 2.80
C ARG A 172 17.19 4.62 3.88
N ILE A 173 17.42 3.54 4.64
CA ILE A 173 16.56 3.17 5.78
C ILE A 173 16.68 4.21 6.89
N ALA A 174 17.90 4.61 7.25
CA ALA A 174 18.13 5.63 8.29
C ALA A 174 17.48 6.98 7.99
N ALA A 175 17.31 7.30 6.70
CA ALA A 175 16.65 8.52 6.22
C ALA A 175 15.10 8.44 6.25
N VAL A 176 14.51 7.26 6.42
CA VAL A 176 13.05 7.15 6.59
C VAL A 176 12.65 7.70 7.97
N PRO A 177 11.58 8.52 8.06
CA PRO A 177 11.09 9.01 9.35
C PRO A 177 10.71 7.88 10.33
N GLY A 178 10.86 8.15 11.63
CA GLY A 178 10.63 7.19 12.71
C GLY A 178 11.86 6.38 13.11
N ASP A 179 11.69 5.40 14.00
CA ASP A 179 12.80 4.59 14.56
C ASP A 179 12.80 3.14 14.07
N MET A 180 11.93 2.81 13.12
CA MET A 180 11.82 1.46 12.58
C MET A 180 13.16 1.00 11.98
N LEU A 181 13.70 -0.11 12.50
CA LEU A 181 14.95 -0.75 12.07
C LEU A 181 16.22 0.10 12.22
N LYS A 182 16.21 1.24 12.91
CA LYS A 182 17.43 2.06 13.04
C LYS A 182 18.53 1.39 13.85
N ASP A 183 18.18 0.62 14.87
CA ASP A 183 19.13 -0.21 15.61
C ASP A 183 19.74 -1.31 14.73
N VAL A 184 18.91 -1.97 13.90
CA VAL A 184 19.37 -2.93 12.88
C VAL A 184 20.31 -2.26 11.88
N VAL A 185 20.00 -1.03 11.43
CA VAL A 185 20.88 -0.29 10.52
C VAL A 185 22.24 -0.03 11.15
N LEU A 186 22.28 0.41 12.41
CA LEU A 186 23.54 0.67 13.11
C LEU A 186 24.40 -0.59 13.24
N VAL A 187 23.82 -1.72 13.68
CA VAL A 187 24.58 -2.96 13.86
C VAL A 187 25.06 -3.53 12.52
N GLU A 188 24.23 -3.51 11.47
CA GLU A 188 24.61 -4.06 10.17
C GLU A 188 25.68 -3.19 9.49
N LYS A 189 25.55 -1.86 9.55
CA LYS A 189 26.60 -0.96 9.07
C LYS A 189 27.91 -1.16 9.82
N ALA A 190 27.87 -1.32 11.15
CA ALA A 190 29.06 -1.57 11.96
C ALA A 190 29.75 -2.88 11.55
N LYS A 191 28.99 -3.97 11.39
CA LYS A 191 29.50 -5.28 10.92
C LYS A 191 30.14 -5.21 9.54
N LEU A 192 29.53 -4.45 8.62
CA LEU A 192 30.09 -4.24 7.28
C LEU A 192 31.41 -3.47 7.34
N LEU A 193 31.49 -2.41 8.15
CA LEU A 193 32.70 -1.62 8.33
C LEU A 193 33.82 -2.43 9.03
N GLU A 194 33.50 -3.29 9.99
CA GLU A 194 34.49 -4.22 10.58
C GLU A 194 35.08 -5.15 9.53
N LYS A 195 34.25 -5.70 8.63
CA LYS A 195 34.72 -6.56 7.53
C LYS A 195 35.64 -5.82 6.55
N GLU A 196 35.46 -4.50 6.40
CA GLU A 196 36.35 -3.63 5.62
C GLU A 196 37.59 -3.15 6.40
N GLY A 197 37.76 -3.56 7.66
CA GLY A 197 38.89 -3.14 8.51
C GLY A 197 38.73 -1.75 9.13
N LYS A 198 37.59 -1.08 8.92
CA LYS A 198 37.27 0.26 9.46
C LYS A 198 36.75 0.18 10.90
N LYS A 199 37.57 -0.39 11.79
CA LYS A 199 37.21 -0.68 13.18
C LYS A 199 36.76 0.56 13.97
N ASP A 200 37.37 1.72 13.71
CA ASP A 200 37.03 2.95 14.41
C ASP A 200 35.62 3.46 14.07
N GLU A 201 35.27 3.45 12.78
CA GLU A 201 33.95 3.82 12.30
C GLU A 201 32.88 2.82 12.79
N ALA A 202 33.19 1.53 12.75
CA ALA A 202 32.31 0.50 13.31
C ALA A 202 32.06 0.69 14.81
N THR A 203 33.12 0.98 15.57
CA THR A 203 33.02 1.22 17.02
C THR A 203 32.14 2.44 17.32
N ALA A 204 32.21 3.49 16.49
CA ALA A 204 31.35 4.67 16.65
C ALA A 204 29.87 4.31 16.49
N LEU A 205 29.52 3.48 15.50
CA LEU A 205 28.14 3.01 15.30
C LEU A 205 27.66 2.09 16.44
N TYR A 206 28.52 1.23 16.97
CA TYR A 206 28.17 0.41 18.13
C TYR A 206 27.90 1.28 19.38
N LYS A 207 28.70 2.33 19.62
CA LYS A 207 28.43 3.29 20.69
C LYS A 207 27.08 3.96 20.52
N GLU A 208 26.80 4.45 19.31
CA GLU A 208 25.51 5.06 19.00
C GLU A 208 24.35 4.09 19.25
N LEU A 209 24.49 2.81 18.88
CA LEU A 209 23.48 1.78 19.14
C LEU A 209 23.25 1.60 20.63
N SER A 210 24.31 1.43 21.42
CA SER A 210 24.20 1.21 22.87
C SER A 210 23.62 2.43 23.62
N GLU A 211 23.88 3.64 23.14
CA GLU A 211 23.39 4.89 23.74
C GLU A 211 21.94 5.19 23.36
N LYS A 212 21.60 5.09 22.07
CA LYS A 212 20.26 5.46 21.57
C LYS A 212 19.24 4.34 21.67
N TYR A 213 19.68 3.08 21.59
CA TYR A 213 18.81 1.90 21.57
C TYR A 213 19.20 0.91 22.68
N PRO A 214 19.14 1.32 23.97
CA PRO A 214 19.60 0.47 25.07
C PRO A 214 18.78 -0.82 25.25
N SER A 215 17.54 -0.86 24.75
CA SER A 215 16.68 -2.06 24.75
C SER A 215 16.84 -2.93 23.50
N SER A 216 17.67 -2.53 22.54
CA SER A 216 17.89 -3.31 21.31
C SER A 216 18.48 -4.69 21.65
N PRO A 217 18.05 -5.77 20.96
CA PRO A 217 18.65 -7.09 21.11
C PRO A 217 20.14 -7.11 20.75
N TYR A 218 20.63 -6.12 19.99
CA TYR A 218 22.04 -5.99 19.60
C TYR A 218 22.89 -5.21 20.61
N ASN A 219 22.33 -4.69 21.71
CA ASN A 219 23.09 -3.87 22.65
C ASN A 219 24.23 -4.65 23.33
N ALA A 220 23.98 -5.92 23.70
CA ALA A 220 25.03 -6.75 24.29
C ALA A 220 26.22 -6.95 23.34
N GLU A 221 25.93 -7.21 22.06
CA GLU A 221 26.95 -7.30 20.99
C GLU A 221 27.71 -5.98 20.84
N ALA A 222 26.99 -4.86 20.75
CA ALA A 222 27.60 -3.54 20.63
C ALA A 222 28.54 -3.20 21.80
N LYS A 223 28.14 -3.48 23.04
CA LYS A 223 29.00 -3.27 24.23
C LYS A 223 30.26 -4.13 24.22
N GLY A 224 30.16 -5.39 23.79
CA GLY A 224 31.32 -6.26 23.61
C GLY A 224 32.33 -5.66 22.63
N LYS A 225 31.84 -5.21 21.46
CA LYS A 225 32.65 -4.58 20.42
C LYS A 225 33.32 -3.27 20.84
N ILE A 226 32.66 -2.48 21.69
CA ILE A 226 33.26 -1.26 22.25
C ILE A 226 34.40 -1.59 23.24
N GLY A 227 34.29 -2.71 23.97
CA GLY A 227 35.30 -3.19 24.92
C GLY A 227 36.58 -3.66 24.24
N GLU A 228 36.47 -4.38 23.11
CA GLU A 228 37.61 -4.92 22.34
C GLU A 228 38.61 -3.82 21.91
N LYS A 229 38.16 -2.58 21.67
CA LYS A 229 39.04 -1.45 21.33
C LYS A 229 39.91 -0.98 22.50
N LYS A 230 39.54 -1.27 23.76
CA LYS A 230 40.31 -0.81 24.93
C LYS A 230 41.48 -1.71 25.28
N GLU A 231 41.52 -2.93 24.73
CA GLU A 231 42.50 -3.96 25.11
C GLU A 231 43.58 -4.21 24.03
N GLY A 232 43.52 -3.53 22.88
CA GLY A 232 44.52 -3.58 21.81
C GLY A 232 45.20 -2.24 21.59
#